data_AF-A0A354TT18-F1
#
_entry.id   AF-A0A354TT18-F1
#
_cell.length_a   1.000
_cell.length_b   1.000
_cell.length_c   1.000
_cell.angle_alpha   90.00
_cell.angle_beta   90.00
_cell.angle_gamma   90.00
#
_symmetry.space_group_name_H-M   'P 1'
#
loop_
_entity.id
_entity.type
_entity.pdbx_description
1 polymer ?
#
loop_
_entity_poly.entity_id
_entity_poly.type
_entity_poly.pdbx_seq_one_letter_code
_entity_poly.pdbx_strand_id
1 'polypeptide(L)'
;MSNEASAAEQLDTSEAEILSEEQVAEYLRNHPEFFLAQDDVLADLTLPHESGKAISLLERQVTILRERGIEARQKLSNLLENARNNDQLFDTTRNLVLALLRAQNIT
;
A
#
# COMPACT_ATOMS: atom_id res chain seq x y z
N MET A 1 -14.58 33.26 -46.91
CA MET A 1 -13.11 33.30 -46.90
C MET A 1 -12.70 33.83 -45.52
N SER A 2 -12.13 33.15 -44.53
CA SER A 2 -11.93 31.76 -44.11
C SER A 2 -11.37 31.90 -42.67
N ASN A 3 -11.95 31.20 -41.68
CA ASN A 3 -11.47 30.88 -40.32
C ASN A 3 -10.79 31.97 -39.46
N GLU A 4 -11.37 32.41 -38.34
CA GLU A 4 -11.45 31.68 -37.04
C GLU A 4 -10.06 31.20 -36.62
N ALA A 5 -9.39 31.94 -35.73
CA ALA A 5 -9.37 31.64 -34.30
C ALA A 5 -8.71 30.28 -33.97
N SER A 6 -7.89 30.29 -32.93
CA SER A 6 -7.27 29.10 -32.33
C SER A 6 -5.94 28.65 -32.93
N ALA A 7 -4.89 29.42 -32.64
CA ALA A 7 -3.73 28.80 -32.00
C ALA A 7 -3.82 29.16 -30.52
N ALA A 8 -4.94 28.77 -29.90
CA ALA A 8 -5.16 28.88 -28.47
C ALA A 8 -4.19 27.93 -27.76
N GLU A 9 -3.59 28.46 -26.70
CA GLU A 9 -3.48 27.77 -25.41
C GLU A 9 -3.64 26.26 -25.46
N GLN A 10 -2.53 25.54 -25.37
CA GLN A 10 -2.44 24.42 -24.43
C GLN A 10 -1.14 24.59 -23.64
N LEU A 11 -1.16 25.64 -22.82
CA LEU A 11 -0.55 25.63 -21.50
C LEU A 11 -1.18 24.51 -20.66
N ASP A 12 -0.55 24.27 -19.51
CA ASP A 12 -1.04 23.54 -18.35
C ASP A 12 -0.71 22.05 -18.35
N THR A 13 0.43 21.71 -17.75
CA THR A 13 0.53 21.29 -16.33
C THR A 13 -0.32 20.06 -16.08
N SER A 14 0.36 19.04 -15.55
CA SER A 14 -0.22 17.85 -14.94
C SER A 14 -1.17 18.22 -13.79
N GLU A 15 -2.33 18.78 -14.12
CA GLU A 15 -3.50 18.68 -13.26
C GLU A 15 -3.85 17.20 -13.26
N ALA A 16 -3.95 16.63 -12.06
CA ALA A 16 -4.52 15.32 -11.87
C ALA A 16 -5.90 15.35 -12.54
N GLU A 17 -6.00 14.82 -13.76
CA GLU A 17 -7.27 14.59 -14.42
C GLU A 17 -8.10 13.81 -13.43
N ILE A 18 -9.11 14.48 -12.88
CA ILE A 18 -10.13 13.86 -12.07
C ILE A 18 -10.87 12.97 -13.07
N LEU A 19 -10.38 11.74 -13.25
CA LEU A 19 -10.99 10.74 -14.12
C LEU A 19 -12.45 10.62 -13.71
N SER A 20 -13.35 10.87 -14.65
CA SER A 20 -14.77 10.71 -14.39
C SER A 20 -15.09 9.23 -14.25
N GLU A 21 -16.12 8.92 -13.47
CA GLU A 21 -16.60 7.54 -13.31
C GLU A 21 -16.92 6.89 -14.67
N GLU A 22 -17.44 7.68 -15.62
CA GLU A 22 -17.71 7.27 -17.01
C GLU A 22 -16.44 6.80 -17.73
N GLN A 23 -15.34 7.55 -17.61
CA GLN A 23 -14.07 7.23 -18.27
C GLN A 23 -13.44 5.97 -17.67
N VAL A 24 -13.51 5.80 -16.35
CA VAL A 24 -13.04 4.59 -15.67
C VAL A 24 -13.89 3.38 -16.08
N ALA A 25 -15.20 3.53 -16.15
CA ALA A 25 -16.11 2.45 -16.58
C ALA A 25 -15.86 2.03 -18.03
N GLU A 26 -15.65 2.99 -18.94
CA GLU A 26 -15.34 2.70 -20.35
C GLU A 26 -13.98 2.00 -20.49
N TYR A 27 -12.97 2.45 -19.74
CA TYR A 27 -11.66 1.81 -19.72
C TYR A 27 -11.74 0.34 -19.26
N LEU A 28 -12.44 0.07 -18.16
CA LEU A 28 -12.61 -1.27 -17.61
C LEU A 28 -13.42 -2.20 -18.53
N ARG A 29 -14.42 -1.67 -19.26
CA ARG A 29 -15.16 -2.47 -20.27
C ARG A 29 -14.28 -2.88 -21.45
N ASN A 30 -13.39 -1.99 -21.88
CA ASN A 30 -12.48 -2.25 -22.98
C ASN A 30 -11.29 -3.14 -22.58
N HIS A 31 -11.04 -3.32 -21.28
CA HIS A 31 -9.95 -4.13 -20.74
C HIS A 31 -10.48 -5.12 -19.69
N PRO A 32 -11.18 -6.19 -20.09
CA PRO A 32 -11.75 -7.17 -19.16
C PRO A 32 -10.68 -7.95 -18.36
N GLU A 33 -9.47 -8.07 -18.92
CA GLU A 33 -8.32 -8.73 -18.29
C GLU A 33 -7.65 -7.86 -17.22
N PHE A 34 -8.07 -6.60 -17.05
CA PHE A 34 -7.40 -5.61 -16.19
C PHE A 34 -7.19 -6.10 -14.75
N PHE A 35 -8.20 -6.74 -14.19
CA PHE A 35 -8.13 -7.28 -12.82
C PHE A 35 -7.30 -8.55 -12.70
N LEU A 36 -6.95 -9.24 -13.80
CA LEU A 36 -6.00 -10.36 -13.78
C LEU A 36 -4.55 -9.88 -13.71
N ALA A 37 -4.26 -8.71 -14.30
CA ALA A 37 -2.94 -8.09 -14.23
C ALA A 37 -2.75 -7.28 -12.94
N GLN A 38 -3.86 -6.82 -12.35
CA GLN A 38 -3.88 -5.94 -11.20
C GLN A 38 -4.73 -6.51 -10.05
N ASP A 39 -4.38 -7.72 -9.62
CA ASP A 39 -5.02 -8.45 -8.50
C ASP A 39 -5.08 -7.61 -7.22
N ASP A 40 -4.06 -6.79 -6.98
CA ASP A 40 -3.92 -5.92 -5.82
C ASP A 40 -5.06 -4.90 -5.72
N VAL A 41 -5.46 -4.31 -6.86
CA VAL A 41 -6.54 -3.31 -6.91
C VAL A 41 -7.89 -3.96 -6.67
N LEU A 42 -8.08 -5.19 -7.14
CA LEU A 42 -9.28 -5.97 -6.84
C LEU A 42 -9.35 -6.35 -5.34
N ALA A 43 -8.19 -6.50 -4.68
CA ALA A 43 -8.14 -6.77 -3.25
C ALA A 43 -8.59 -5.58 -2.40
N ASP A 44 -8.37 -4.36 -2.88
CA ASP A 44 -8.74 -3.13 -2.19
C ASP A 44 -10.13 -2.60 -2.59
N LEU A 45 -10.71 -3.11 -3.69
CA LEU A 45 -12.03 -2.70 -4.16
C LEU A 45 -13.15 -3.21 -3.24
N THR A 46 -13.97 -2.29 -2.75
CA THR A 46 -15.18 -2.63 -1.98
C THR A 46 -16.33 -2.82 -2.96
N LEU A 47 -16.59 -4.06 -3.36
CA LEU A 47 -17.71 -4.43 -4.21
C LEU A 47 -18.92 -4.84 -3.35
N PRO A 48 -19.96 -4.00 -3.23
CA PRO A 48 -21.23 -4.46 -2.70
C PRO A 48 -21.88 -5.40 -3.73
N HIS A 49 -21.92 -6.70 -3.44
CA HIS A 49 -22.67 -7.65 -4.27
C HIS A 49 -24.12 -7.78 -3.77
N GLU A 50 -25.06 -7.57 -4.69
CA GLU A 50 -26.49 -7.82 -4.52
C GLU A 50 -26.79 -9.33 -4.53
N SER A 51 -26.29 -10.09 -3.54
CA SER A 51 -26.76 -11.46 -3.29
C SER A 51 -27.98 -11.48 -2.37
N GLY A 52 -28.91 -10.52 -2.52
CA GLY A 52 -30.10 -10.42 -1.68
C GLY A 52 -29.81 -10.47 -0.17
N LYS A 53 -30.68 -11.15 0.60
CA LYS A 53 -30.68 -11.17 2.09
C LYS A 53 -29.60 -12.03 2.76
N ALA A 54 -28.71 -12.71 2.03
CA ALA A 54 -27.73 -13.64 2.61
C ALA A 54 -26.31 -13.30 2.16
N ILE A 55 -25.43 -13.02 3.13
CA ILE A 55 -23.98 -12.83 2.91
C ILE A 55 -23.35 -14.19 2.60
N SER A 56 -22.60 -14.29 1.50
CA SER A 56 -21.90 -15.52 1.12
C SER A 56 -20.83 -15.86 2.17
N LEU A 57 -20.84 -17.10 2.68
CA LEU A 57 -19.83 -17.56 3.66
C LEU A 57 -18.41 -17.50 3.08
N LEU A 58 -18.26 -17.65 1.76
CA LEU A 58 -16.96 -17.55 1.10
C LEU A 58 -16.43 -16.11 1.13
N GLU A 59 -17.29 -15.11 0.91
CA GLU A 59 -16.90 -13.69 0.98
C GLU A 59 -16.47 -13.34 2.40
N ARG A 60 -17.27 -13.73 3.41
CA ARG A 60 -16.88 -13.52 4.80
C ARG A 60 -15.55 -14.21 5.14
N GLN A 61 -15.31 -15.40 4.58
CA GLN A 61 -14.05 -16.11 4.76
C GLN A 61 -12.87 -15.38 4.10
N VAL A 62 -13.05 -14.82 2.90
CA VAL A 62 -12.02 -14.03 2.21
C VAL A 62 -11.71 -12.75 2.98
N THR A 63 -12.71 -12.03 3.46
CA THR A 63 -12.50 -10.82 4.30
C THR A 63 -11.71 -11.15 5.56
N ILE A 64 -12.10 -12.22 6.28
CA ILE A 64 -11.37 -12.66 7.49
C ILE A 64 -9.92 -13.04 7.16
N LEU A 65 -9.68 -13.71 6.03
CA LEU A 65 -8.33 -14.06 5.60
C LEU A 65 -7.50 -12.82 5.24
N ARG A 66 -8.10 -11.83 4.58
CA ARG A 66 -7.44 -10.53 4.29
C ARG A 66 -7.09 -9.78 5.58
N GLU A 67 -8.04 -9.64 6.50
CA GLU A 67 -7.82 -9.00 7.81
C GLU A 67 -6.68 -9.68 8.59
N ARG A 68 -6.71 -11.02 8.68
CA ARG A 68 -5.64 -11.79 9.33
C ARG A 68 -4.30 -11.63 8.62
N GLY A 69 -4.31 -11.54 7.28
CA GLY A 69 -3.10 -11.29 6.49
C GLY A 69 -2.48 -9.93 6.80
N ILE A 70 -3.31 -8.88 6.91
CA ILE A 70 -2.86 -7.54 7.30
C ILE A 70 -2.30 -7.55 8.72
N GLU A 71 -3.01 -8.14 9.68
CA GLU A 71 -2.56 -8.23 11.07
C GLU A 71 -1.24 -9.00 11.21
N ALA A 72 -1.10 -10.12 10.48
CA ALA A 72 0.13 -10.91 10.47
C ALA A 72 1.33 -10.11 9.92
N ARG A 73 1.13 -9.34 8.83
CA ARG A 73 2.16 -8.46 8.27
C ARG A 73 2.55 -7.35 9.25
N GLN A 74 1.57 -6.73 9.91
CA GLN A 74 1.82 -5.71 10.94
C GLN A 74 2.67 -6.28 12.08
N LYS A 75 2.30 -7.47 12.57
CA LYS A 75 3.02 -8.14 13.66
C LYS A 75 4.44 -8.51 13.27
N LEU A 76 4.66 -8.97 12.03
CA LEU A 76 6.00 -9.24 11.51
C LEU A 76 6.84 -7.97 11.43
N SER A 77 6.27 -6.87 10.95
CA SER A 77 6.95 -5.56 10.90
C SER A 77 7.43 -5.14 12.30
N ASN A 78 6.54 -5.23 13.30
CA ASN A 78 6.87 -4.90 14.67
C ASN A 78 7.99 -5.79 15.25
N LEU A 79 7.96 -7.11 14.94
CA LEU A 79 9.03 -8.02 15.37
C LEU A 79 10.37 -7.67 14.73
N LEU A 80 10.38 -7.29 13.45
CA LEU A 80 11.60 -6.91 12.73
C LEU A 80 12.18 -5.59 13.27
N GLU A 81 11.32 -4.63 13.61
CA GLU A 81 11.73 -3.39 14.26
C GLU A 81 12.34 -3.65 15.64
N ASN A 82 11.68 -4.48 16.46
CA ASN A 82 12.21 -4.88 17.76
C ASN A 82 13.55 -5.62 17.64
N ALA A 83 13.72 -6.49 16.65
CA ALA A 83 14.98 -7.17 16.41
C ALA A 83 16.11 -6.17 16.08
N ARG A 84 15.86 -5.20 15.19
CA ARG A 84 16.83 -4.14 14.88
C ARG A 84 17.20 -3.30 16.11
N ASN A 85 16.22 -2.92 16.91
CA ASN A 85 16.46 -2.16 18.14
C ASN A 85 17.31 -2.97 19.14
N ASN A 86 17.02 -4.27 19.28
CA ASN A 86 17.81 -5.16 20.14
C ASN A 86 19.25 -5.31 19.64
N ASP A 87 19.48 -5.45 18.33
CA ASP A 87 20.82 -5.52 17.76
C ASP A 87 21.63 -4.25 18.06
N GLN A 88 21.03 -3.08 17.91
CA GLN A 88 21.67 -1.80 18.25
C GLN A 88 22.01 -1.68 19.74
N LEU A 89 21.10 -2.11 20.63
CA LEU A 89 21.32 -2.14 22.08
C LEU A 89 22.43 -3.12 22.45
N PHE A 90 22.47 -4.28 21.79
CA PHE A 90 23.49 -5.28 21.99
C PHE A 90 24.87 -4.74 21.59
N ASP A 91 24.99 -4.12 20.43
CA ASP A 91 26.24 -3.51 19.96
C ASP A 91 26.71 -2.40 20.90
N THR A 92 25.79 -1.53 21.33
CA THR A 92 26.09 -0.46 22.28
C THR A 92 26.61 -1.03 23.61
N THR A 93 25.92 -2.04 24.14
CA THR A 93 26.30 -2.71 25.39
C THR A 93 27.65 -3.41 25.25
N ARG A 94 27.87 -4.12 24.15
CA ARG A 94 29.15 -4.79 23.86
C ARG A 94 30.30 -3.80 23.81
N ASN A 95 30.11 -2.68 23.12
CA ASN A 95 31.13 -1.62 23.03
C ASN A 95 31.41 -0.99 24.39
N LEU A 96 30.38 -0.73 25.18
CA LEU A 96 30.53 -0.22 26.54
C LEU A 96 31.31 -1.20 27.43
N VAL A 97 30.96 -2.48 27.42
CA VAL A 97 31.68 -3.52 28.19
C VAL A 97 33.15 -3.59 27.76
N LEU A 98 33.44 -3.57 26.45
CA LEU A 98 34.81 -3.56 25.95
C LEU A 98 35.57 -2.28 26.34
N ALA A 99 34.91 -1.12 26.37
CA ALA A 99 35.50 0.13 26.83
C ALA A 99 35.84 0.08 28.32
N LEU A 100 34.93 -0.45 29.15
CA LEU A 100 35.16 -0.64 30.59
C LEU A 100 36.30 -1.63 30.87
N LEU A 101 36.38 -2.74 30.14
CA LEU A 101 37.48 -3.70 30.27
C LEU A 101 38.84 -3.11 29.89
N ARG A 102 38.88 -2.11 28.99
CA ARG A 102 40.10 -1.42 28.56
C ARG A 102 40.44 -0.20 29.41
N ALA A 103 39.53 0.27 30.25
CA ALA A 103 39.75 1.43 31.09
C ALA A 103 40.86 1.13 32.11
N GLN A 104 41.95 1.90 32.05
CA GLN A 104 43.10 1.69 32.93
C GLN A 104 42.94 2.35 34.29
N ASN A 105 42.08 3.38 34.40
CA ASN A 105 41.87 4.19 35.61
C ASN A 105 40.39 4.58 35.73
N ILE A 106 39.90 4.81 36.96
CA ILE A 106 38.50 5.16 37.30
C ILE A 106 38.21 6.68 37.14
N THR A 107 39.16 7.47 36.63
CA THR A 107 39.08 8.94 36.59
C THR A 107 37.79 9.48 35.99
#